data_AF-A0A519WRR6-F1
#
_entry.id   AF-A0A519WRR6-F1
#
_cell.length_a   1.000
_cell.length_b   1.000
_cell.length_c   1.000
_cell.angle_alpha   90.00
_cell.angle_beta   90.00
_cell.angle_gamma   90.00
#
_symmetry.space_group_name_H-M   'P 1'
#
loop_
_entity.id
_entity.type
_entity.pdbx_description
1 polymer ?
#
loop_
_entity_poly.entity_id
_entity_poly.type
_entity_poly.pdbx_seq_one_letter_code
_entity_poly.pdbx_strand_id
1 'polypeptide(L)'
;MNNLFRRDKNKIHKYFLEPRQRHELNVQGDFYTEKDSCILCGAPEAEAIGLMAHSERGCYFIRQPETDDEIEQAINAIAVSCVSAVRYGGTDQKIIKRLYSLNLETECDYKLNV
;
A
#
# COMPACT_ATOMS: atom_id res chain seq x y z
N MET A 1 42.29 22.32 1.02
CA MET A 1 41.43 21.27 0.43
C MET A 1 40.42 20.84 1.48
N ASN A 2 39.18 21.33 1.39
CA ASN A 2 38.13 21.06 2.37
C ASN A 2 37.45 19.73 2.06
N ASN A 3 37.52 18.81 3.01
CA ASN A 3 36.96 17.47 2.89
C ASN A 3 35.45 17.52 3.21
N LEU A 4 34.62 17.45 2.15
CA LEU A 4 33.18 17.76 2.14
C LEU A 4 32.28 16.62 2.67
N PHE A 5 32.78 15.72 3.51
CA PHE A 5 32.03 14.56 4.03
C PHE A 5 31.84 14.60 5.55
N ARG A 6 31.54 15.78 6.11
CA ARG A 6 30.89 15.84 7.43
C ARG A 6 29.40 15.58 7.23
N ARG A 7 28.97 14.32 7.42
CA ARG A 7 27.54 13.96 7.51
C ARG A 7 26.94 14.73 8.68
N ASP A 8 26.12 15.72 8.36
CA ASP A 8 25.38 16.51 9.32
C ASP A 8 24.30 15.64 9.98
N LYS A 9 24.45 15.38 11.27
CA LYS A 9 23.53 14.56 12.08
C LYS A 9 22.12 15.18 12.16
N ASN A 10 21.95 16.45 11.79
CA ASN A 10 20.66 17.15 11.78
C ASN A 10 19.80 16.90 10.52
N LYS A 11 20.31 16.21 9.49
CA LYS A 11 19.49 15.83 8.31
C LYS A 11 18.62 14.60 8.53
N ILE A 12 18.83 13.83 9.61
CA ILE A 12 18.10 12.60 9.89
C ILE A 12 16.66 12.89 10.36
N HIS A 13 16.40 14.08 10.91
CA HIS A 13 15.08 14.47 11.45
C HIS A 13 14.11 15.10 10.44
N LYS A 14 14.47 15.23 9.15
CA LYS A 14 13.60 15.86 8.14
C LYS A 14 12.86 14.85 7.24
N TYR A 15 13.10 13.55 7.39
CA TYR A 15 12.27 12.54 6.73
C TYR A 15 10.99 12.31 7.56
N PHE A 16 10.16 13.36 7.66
CA PHE A 16 8.73 13.12 7.71
C PHE A 16 8.43 12.35 6.43
N LEU A 17 8.01 11.09 6.57
CA LEU A 17 7.66 10.23 5.45
C LEU A 17 6.51 10.92 4.72
N GLU A 18 6.81 11.57 3.59
CA GLU A 18 5.76 12.08 2.72
C GLU A 18 4.81 10.91 2.43
N PRO A 19 3.48 11.11 2.55
CA PRO A 19 2.52 10.07 2.24
C PRO A 19 2.79 9.51 0.84
N ARG A 20 2.80 8.18 0.72
CA ARG A 20 2.99 7.53 -0.58
C ARG A 20 1.96 8.07 -1.57
N GLN A 21 2.43 8.40 -2.76
CA GLN A 21 1.53 8.89 -3.81
C GLN A 21 0.64 7.76 -4.27
N ARG A 22 -0.65 8.03 -4.41
CA ARG A 22 -1.65 7.02 -4.80
C ARG A 22 -1.86 7.07 -6.31
N HIS A 23 -2.10 5.91 -6.92
CA HIS A 23 -2.50 5.84 -8.32
C HIS A 23 -3.74 6.71 -8.56
N GLU A 24 -3.73 7.50 -9.62
CA GLU A 24 -4.70 8.58 -9.89
C GLU A 24 -6.14 8.10 -10.04
N LEU A 25 -6.31 6.83 -10.45
CA LEU A 25 -7.62 6.20 -10.63
C LEU A 25 -8.13 5.46 -9.37
N ASN A 26 -7.36 5.41 -8.28
CA ASN A 26 -7.92 4.84 -7.05
C ASN A 26 -9.13 5.68 -6.61
N VAL A 27 -10.20 4.99 -6.22
CA VAL A 27 -11.22 5.59 -5.37
C VAL A 27 -10.58 6.09 -4.07
N GLN A 28 -11.17 7.10 -3.45
CA GLN A 28 -10.77 7.52 -2.12
C GLN A 28 -11.03 6.41 -1.09
N GLY A 29 -10.06 6.14 -0.20
CA GLY A 29 -10.22 5.22 0.92
C GLY A 29 -8.90 4.64 1.43
N ASP A 30 -9.01 3.63 2.29
CA ASP A 30 -7.88 3.06 3.01
C ASP A 30 -7.08 2.08 2.16
N PHE A 31 -7.74 1.27 1.34
CA PHE A 31 -7.08 0.37 0.38
C PHE A 31 -6.73 1.12 -0.89
N TYR A 32 -5.48 1.01 -1.35
CA TYR A 32 -5.02 1.72 -2.53
C TYR A 32 -3.88 1.00 -3.24
N THR A 33 -3.66 1.36 -4.51
CA THR A 33 -2.42 1.06 -5.23
C THR A 33 -1.51 2.29 -5.26
N GLU A 34 -0.24 2.13 -4.88
CA GLU A 34 0.78 3.18 -4.97
C GLU A 34 1.03 3.58 -6.43
N LYS A 35 1.24 4.87 -6.65
CA LYS A 35 1.49 5.45 -7.97
C LYS A 35 2.79 4.90 -8.55
N ASP A 36 2.79 4.63 -9.86
CA ASP A 36 3.95 4.23 -10.66
C ASP A 36 4.72 2.99 -10.16
N SER A 37 4.11 2.20 -9.26
CA SER A 37 4.73 1.01 -8.65
C SER A 37 4.27 -0.31 -9.28
N CYS A 38 3.08 -0.35 -9.87
CA CYS A 38 2.52 -1.56 -10.47
C CYS A 38 3.28 -1.98 -11.75
N ILE A 39 3.45 -3.29 -11.95
CA ILE A 39 4.09 -3.89 -13.14
C ILE A 39 3.11 -4.66 -14.04
N LEU A 40 1.79 -4.44 -13.88
CA LEU A 40 0.74 -5.07 -14.70
C LEU A 40 0.71 -6.61 -14.67
N CYS A 41 0.95 -7.22 -13.50
CA CYS A 41 0.93 -8.68 -13.37
C CYS A 41 -0.48 -9.30 -13.40
N GLY A 42 -1.54 -8.51 -13.21
CA GLY A 42 -2.93 -8.97 -13.15
C GLY A 42 -3.36 -9.69 -11.86
N ALA A 43 -2.41 -10.12 -11.01
CA ALA A 43 -2.74 -10.92 -9.83
C ALA A 43 -3.65 -10.21 -8.81
N PRO A 44 -3.43 -8.94 -8.42
CA PRO A 44 -4.32 -8.28 -7.45
C PRO A 44 -5.77 -8.15 -7.89
N GLU A 45 -6.02 -7.91 -9.18
CA GLU A 45 -7.40 -7.80 -9.71
C GLU A 45 -8.11 -9.14 -9.72
N ALA A 46 -7.38 -10.24 -9.99
CA ALA A 46 -7.95 -11.58 -9.97
C ALA A 46 -8.41 -12.01 -8.56
N GLU A 47 -7.74 -11.54 -7.51
CA GLU A 47 -8.12 -11.81 -6.11
C GLU A 47 -9.27 -10.91 -5.61
N ALA A 48 -9.33 -9.67 -6.09
CA ALA A 48 -10.28 -8.65 -5.63
C ALA A 48 -11.23 -8.19 -6.75
N ILE A 49 -11.88 -9.16 -7.38
CA ILE A 49 -12.82 -8.93 -8.49
C ILE A 49 -13.94 -7.99 -8.05
N GLY A 50 -14.15 -6.91 -8.81
CA GLY A 50 -15.17 -5.91 -8.52
C GLY A 50 -14.78 -4.88 -7.45
N LEU A 51 -13.62 -5.03 -6.81
CA LEU A 51 -12.96 -4.00 -5.99
C LEU A 51 -11.84 -3.30 -6.74
N MET A 52 -11.11 -4.05 -7.59
CA MET A 52 -9.99 -3.57 -8.38
C MET A 52 -10.25 -3.69 -9.87
N ALA A 53 -9.54 -2.87 -10.65
CA ALA A 53 -9.43 -2.94 -12.09
C ALA A 53 -7.98 -2.57 -12.51
N HIS A 54 -7.66 -2.68 -13.79
CA HIS A 54 -6.40 -2.21 -14.35
C HIS A 54 -6.57 -1.23 -15.50
N SER A 55 -5.54 -0.42 -15.69
CA SER A 55 -5.34 0.46 -16.83
C SER A 55 -3.95 0.24 -17.40
N GLU A 56 -3.60 0.94 -18.48
CA GLU A 56 -2.24 0.97 -19.03
C GLU A 56 -1.17 1.42 -18.02
N ARG A 57 -1.55 2.07 -16.90
CA ARG A 57 -0.61 2.59 -15.88
C ARG A 57 -0.56 1.77 -14.59
N GLY A 58 -1.31 0.68 -14.51
CA GLY A 58 -1.35 -0.17 -13.32
C GLY A 58 -2.76 -0.55 -12.89
N CYS A 59 -2.82 -1.43 -11.89
CA CYS A 59 -4.06 -1.72 -11.16
C CYS A 59 -4.41 -0.61 -10.16
N TYR A 60 -5.69 -0.53 -9.79
CA TYR A 60 -6.23 0.45 -8.86
C TYR A 60 -7.56 -0.03 -8.27
N PHE A 61 -7.93 0.52 -7.12
CA PHE A 61 -9.25 0.26 -6.52
C PHE A 61 -10.33 1.11 -7.20
N ILE A 62 -11.39 0.49 -7.71
CA ILE A 62 -12.57 1.17 -8.26
C ILE A 62 -13.63 1.50 -7.19
N ARG A 63 -13.60 0.78 -6.06
CA ARG A 63 -14.39 1.03 -4.85
C ARG A 63 -13.67 0.45 -3.62
N GLN A 64 -14.07 0.86 -2.43
CA GLN A 64 -13.56 0.28 -1.19
C GLN A 64 -14.36 -0.98 -0.81
N PRO A 65 -13.75 -1.93 -0.07
CA PRO A 65 -14.49 -3.06 0.49
C PRO A 65 -15.46 -2.58 1.58
N GLU A 66 -16.66 -3.13 1.60
CA GLU A 66 -17.72 -2.76 2.55
C GLU A 66 -18.13 -3.91 3.50
N THR A 67 -17.77 -5.15 3.15
CA THR A 67 -18.06 -6.36 3.94
C THR A 67 -16.78 -7.05 4.37
N ASP A 68 -16.85 -7.89 5.40
CA ASP A 68 -15.69 -8.67 5.88
C ASP A 68 -15.09 -9.55 4.77
N ASP A 69 -15.93 -10.14 3.90
CA ASP A 69 -15.49 -10.94 2.75
C ASP A 69 -14.72 -10.09 1.73
N GLU A 70 -15.20 -8.87 1.45
CA GLU A 70 -14.51 -7.94 0.55
C GLU A 70 -13.21 -7.41 1.16
N ILE A 71 -13.16 -7.24 2.48
CA ILE A 71 -11.93 -6.88 3.19
C ILE A 71 -10.89 -7.99 3.03
N GLU A 72 -11.27 -9.26 3.20
CA GLU A 72 -10.33 -10.37 2.97
C GLU A 72 -9.89 -10.47 1.51
N GLN A 73 -10.76 -10.19 0.53
CA GLN A 73 -10.36 -10.09 -0.88
C GLN A 73 -9.33 -8.98 -1.11
N ALA A 74 -9.53 -7.79 -0.53
CA ALA A 74 -8.56 -6.70 -0.63
C ALA A 74 -7.22 -7.03 0.06
N ILE A 75 -7.26 -7.75 1.18
CA ILE A 75 -6.06 -8.26 1.86
C ILE A 75 -5.33 -9.30 0.99
N ASN A 76 -6.06 -10.20 0.33
CA ASN A 76 -5.47 -11.16 -0.61
C ASN A 76 -4.83 -10.46 -1.81
N ALA A 77 -5.43 -9.38 -2.32
CA ALA A 77 -4.83 -8.55 -3.36
C ALA A 77 -3.51 -7.89 -2.93
N ILE A 78 -3.38 -7.49 -1.66
CA ILE A 78 -2.09 -7.04 -1.08
C ILE A 78 -1.11 -8.22 -1.06
N ALA A 79 -1.52 -9.39 -0.57
CA ALA A 79 -0.68 -10.56 -0.42
C ALA A 79 -0.08 -11.09 -1.74
N VAL A 80 -0.82 -10.96 -2.85
CA VAL A 80 -0.35 -11.41 -4.19
C VAL A 80 0.31 -10.29 -5.00
N SER A 81 0.47 -9.09 -4.46
CA SER A 81 1.09 -7.97 -5.17
C SER A 81 2.58 -8.24 -5.42
N CYS A 82 2.94 -8.53 -6.67
CA CYS A 82 4.30 -8.98 -7.04
C CYS A 82 5.43 -8.00 -6.68
N VAL A 83 5.10 -6.72 -6.47
CA VAL A 83 6.05 -5.63 -6.22
C VAL A 83 5.56 -4.70 -5.10
N SER A 84 4.74 -5.21 -4.16
CA SER A 84 4.26 -4.44 -3.00
C SER A 84 3.53 -3.13 -3.37
N ALA A 85 2.88 -3.10 -4.54
CA ALA A 85 2.21 -1.91 -5.04
C ALA A 85 0.83 -1.68 -4.40
N VAL A 86 0.17 -2.74 -3.93
CA VAL A 86 -1.14 -2.67 -3.29
C VAL A 86 -0.96 -2.58 -1.79
N ARG A 87 -1.60 -1.62 -1.14
CA ARG A 87 -1.29 -1.19 0.23
C ARG A 87 -2.54 -0.91 1.06
N TYR A 88 -2.37 -0.95 2.37
CA TYR A 88 -3.36 -0.49 3.34
C TYR A 88 -2.89 0.78 4.05
N GLY A 89 -3.56 1.88 3.77
CA GLY A 89 -3.30 3.20 4.35
C GLY A 89 -4.29 3.60 5.43
N GLY A 90 -5.10 2.66 5.94
CA GLY A 90 -6.02 2.90 7.05
C GLY A 90 -5.43 2.59 8.42
N THR A 91 -6.20 2.86 9.48
CA THR A 91 -5.77 2.70 10.87
C THR A 91 -6.51 1.60 11.64
N ASP A 92 -7.40 0.85 10.97
CA ASP A 92 -8.13 -0.26 11.61
C ASP A 92 -7.15 -1.34 12.06
N GLN A 93 -7.09 -1.52 13.39
CA GLN A 93 -6.17 -2.45 14.02
C GLN A 93 -6.51 -3.92 13.73
N LYS A 94 -7.75 -4.26 13.36
CA LYS A 94 -8.10 -5.61 12.94
C LYS A 94 -7.47 -5.94 11.60
N ILE A 95 -7.56 -5.03 10.63
CA ILE A 95 -6.96 -5.18 9.30
C ILE A 95 -5.44 -5.19 9.41
N ILE A 96 -4.85 -4.26 10.17
CA ILE A 96 -3.40 -4.22 10.39
C ILE A 96 -2.91 -5.51 11.06
N LYS A 97 -3.60 -6.00 12.09
CA LYS A 97 -3.26 -7.27 12.74
C LYS A 97 -3.35 -8.45 11.77
N ARG A 98 -4.35 -8.45 10.88
CA ARG A 98 -4.51 -9.46 9.84
C ARG A 98 -3.33 -9.45 8.86
N LEU A 99 -2.94 -8.28 8.36
CA LEU A 99 -1.76 -8.13 7.49
C LEU A 99 -0.46 -8.56 8.18
N TYR A 100 -0.30 -8.24 9.46
CA TYR A 100 0.87 -8.69 10.25
C TYR A 100 0.90 -10.21 10.39
N SER A 101 -0.26 -10.86 10.57
CA SER A 101 -0.33 -12.34 10.64
C SER A 101 0.10 -13.03 9.35
N LEU A 102 0.12 -12.30 8.23
CA LEU A 102 0.55 -12.76 6.91
C LEU A 102 2.00 -12.32 6.58
N ASN A 103 2.71 -11.67 7.51
CA ASN A 103 4.02 -11.05 7.29
C ASN A 103 4.00 -9.95 6.22
N LEU A 104 2.92 -9.16 6.18
CA LEU A 104 2.72 -8.03 5.25
C LEU A 104 2.82 -6.68 5.97
N GLU A 105 3.54 -6.58 7.08
CA GLU A 105 3.65 -5.37 7.89
C GLU A 105 4.32 -4.19 7.16
N THR A 106 5.04 -4.44 6.07
CA THR A 106 5.63 -3.43 5.19
C THR A 106 4.63 -2.81 4.24
N GLU A 107 3.46 -3.43 4.06
CA GLU A 107 2.39 -2.96 3.17
C GLU A 107 1.32 -2.13 3.88
N CYS A 108 1.49 -1.94 5.19
CA CYS A 108 0.72 -1.00 5.99
C CYS A 108 1.46 0.34 6.10
N ASP A 109 0.75 1.45 5.94
CA ASP A 109 1.31 2.78 6.21
C ASP A 109 1.32 3.11 7.72
N TYR A 110 0.49 2.40 8.50
CA TYR A 110 0.42 2.50 9.96
C TYR A 110 0.86 1.20 10.64
N LYS A 111 1.33 1.31 11.89
CA LYS A 111 1.81 0.17 12.67
C LYS A 111 0.72 -0.45 13.53
N LEU A 112 0.88 -1.73 13.85
CA LEU A 112 0.06 -2.41 14.85
C LEU A 112 0.37 -1.82 16.23
N ASN A 113 -0.66 -1.43 16.95
CA ASN A 113 -0.55 -1.00 18.34
C ASN A 113 -0.41 -2.26 19.21
N VAL A 114 0.68 -2.32 19.98
CA VAL A 114 1.03 -3.44 20.88
C VAL A 114 0.78 -3.08 22.33
#